data_AF-A0A1J5R7K4-F1
#
_entry.id   AF-A0A1J5R7K4-F1
#
_cell.length_a   1.000
_cell.length_b   1.000
_cell.length_c   1.000
_cell.angle_alpha   90.00
_cell.angle_beta   90.00
_cell.angle_gamma   90.00
#
_symmetry.space_group_name_H-M   'P 1'
#
loop_
_entity.id
_entity.type
_entity.pdbx_description
1 polymer ?
#
loop_
_entity_poly.entity_id
_entity_poly.type
_entity_poly.pdbx_seq_one_letter_code
_entity_poly.pdbx_strand_id
1 'polypeptide(L)'
;MPRSSVLRSQQDASLRQRTNVTLPESLLQEARQLKINLSQACERGLAAEVSEAKAQRWQQENQAAIDDWNAYVEEHGVPLAEYRQF
;
A
#
# COMPACT_ATOMS: atom_id res chain seq x y z
N MET A 1 20.30 17.36 21.20
CA MET A 1 19.02 16.73 20.80
C MET A 1 19.24 15.96 19.49
N PRO A 2 19.35 14.62 19.50
CA PRO A 2 19.53 13.86 18.25
C PRO A 2 18.20 13.71 17.50
N ARG A 3 18.13 14.20 16.25
CA ARG A 3 17.00 13.97 15.35
C ARG A 3 17.15 12.60 14.68
N SER A 4 16.17 11.74 14.94
CA SER A 4 16.08 10.35 14.47
C SER A 4 16.33 10.21 12.97
N SER A 5 17.23 9.29 12.65
CA SER A 5 17.46 8.74 11.32
C SER A 5 16.28 7.83 10.95
N VAL A 6 15.46 8.25 9.98
CA VAL A 6 14.44 7.39 9.35
C VAL A 6 14.56 7.57 7.84
N LEU A 7 15.54 6.92 7.22
CA LEU A 7 15.53 6.59 5.79
C LEU A 7 16.34 5.31 5.59
N ARG A 8 15.80 4.17 6.02
CA ARG A 8 16.28 2.86 5.56
C ARG A 8 15.10 1.94 5.43
N SER A 9 14.63 1.74 4.20
CA SER A 9 13.93 0.52 3.71
C SER A 9 13.50 0.73 2.25
N GLN A 10 14.43 1.04 1.35
CA GLN A 10 14.19 0.90 -0.10
C GLN A 10 15.35 0.11 -0.71
N GLN A 11 15.58 -1.12 -0.24
CA GLN A 11 16.59 -2.01 -0.81
C GLN A 11 16.39 -3.48 -0.39
N ASP A 12 15.20 -4.05 -0.64
CA ASP A 12 14.95 -5.50 -0.54
C ASP A 12 14.31 -6.05 -1.82
N ALA A 13 14.58 -5.42 -2.96
CA ALA A 13 13.96 -5.79 -4.25
C ALA A 13 14.53 -7.07 -4.90
N SER A 14 15.49 -7.77 -4.26
CA SER A 14 16.24 -8.85 -4.94
C SER A 14 16.25 -10.22 -4.27
N LEU A 15 15.66 -10.39 -3.08
CA LEU A 15 15.56 -11.70 -2.42
C LEU A 15 14.18 -12.33 -2.71
N ARG A 16 14.09 -13.06 -3.82
CA ARG A 16 12.90 -13.86 -4.16
C ARG A 16 12.91 -15.15 -3.35
N GLN A 17 12.04 -15.25 -2.36
CA GLN A 17 11.83 -16.49 -1.64
C GLN A 17 10.74 -17.32 -2.34
N ARG A 18 11.03 -18.59 -2.57
CA ARG A 18 10.06 -19.53 -3.13
C ARG A 18 9.12 -19.99 -2.02
N THR A 19 7.86 -19.57 -2.08
CA THR A 19 6.81 -20.01 -1.15
C THR A 19 5.96 -21.09 -1.81
N ASN A 20 5.78 -22.23 -1.16
CA ASN A 20 4.87 -23.27 -1.66
C ASN A 20 3.45 -22.92 -1.23
N VAL A 21 2.53 -22.83 -2.19
CA VAL A 21 1.13 -22.44 -1.95
C VAL A 21 0.20 -23.54 -2.44
N THR A 22 -0.81 -23.86 -1.63
CA THR A 22 -1.84 -24.84 -1.99
C THR A 22 -3.06 -24.10 -2.54
N LEU A 23 -3.46 -24.41 -3.76
CA LEU A 23 -4.60 -23.80 -4.45
C LEU A 23 -5.54 -24.89 -4.99
N PRO A 24 -6.84 -24.57 -5.19
CA PRO A 24 -7.80 -25.50 -5.78
C PRO A 24 -7.36 -25.96 -7.17
N GLU A 25 -7.50 -27.25 -7.45
CA GLU A 25 -7.10 -27.82 -8.75
C GLU A 25 -7.89 -27.23 -9.91
N SER A 26 -9.19 -26.99 -9.74
CA SER A 26 -10.05 -26.39 -10.76
C SER A 26 -9.51 -25.04 -11.24
N LEU A 27 -9.07 -24.19 -10.31
CA LEU A 27 -8.51 -22.88 -10.58
C LEU A 27 -7.14 -22.96 -11.27
N LEU A 28 -6.33 -23.96 -10.92
CA LEU A 28 -5.05 -24.23 -11.60
C LEU A 28 -5.26 -24.73 -13.03
N GLN A 29 -6.25 -25.60 -13.26
CA GLN A 29 -6.59 -26.09 -14.59
C GLN A 29 -7.10 -24.95 -15.48
N GLU A 30 -7.97 -24.10 -14.95
CA GLU A 30 -8.50 -22.94 -15.66
C GLU A 30 -7.38 -21.93 -15.99
N ALA A 31 -6.51 -21.61 -15.03
CA ALA A 31 -5.36 -20.74 -15.25
C ALA A 31 -4.43 -21.28 -16.36
N ARG A 32 -4.21 -22.60 -16.40
CA ARG A 32 -3.41 -23.25 -17.46
C ARG A 32 -4.09 -23.15 -18.83
N GLN A 33 -5.40 -23.37 -18.90
CA GLN A 33 -6.18 -23.23 -20.15
C GLN A 33 -6.13 -21.79 -20.68
N LEU A 34 -6.20 -20.81 -19.79
CA LEU A 34 -6.14 -19.39 -20.09
C LEU A 34 -4.71 -18.86 -20.27
N LYS A 35 -3.69 -19.73 -20.17
CA LYS A 35 -2.25 -19.38 -20.25
C LYS A 35 -1.85 -18.27 -19.27
N ILE A 36 -2.49 -18.22 -18.11
CA ILE A 36 -2.20 -17.25 -17.05
C ILE A 36 -0.88 -17.64 -16.37
N ASN A 37 0.00 -16.66 -16.17
CA ASN A 37 1.22 -16.86 -15.40
C ASN A 37 0.91 -16.84 -13.91
N LEU A 38 0.80 -18.02 -13.29
CA LEU A 38 0.41 -18.18 -11.89
C LEU A 38 1.31 -17.39 -10.92
N SER A 39 2.63 -17.41 -11.14
CA SER A 39 3.57 -16.68 -10.28
C SER A 39 3.28 -15.18 -10.31
N GLN A 40 3.09 -14.62 -11.49
CA GLN A 40 2.80 -13.20 -11.65
C GLN A 40 1.41 -12.84 -11.11
N ALA A 41 0.40 -13.70 -11.30
CA ALA A 41 -0.93 -13.49 -10.77
C ALA A 41 -0.94 -13.48 -9.23
N CYS A 42 -0.26 -14.45 -8.61
CA CYS A 42 -0.11 -14.50 -7.15
C CYS A 42 0.67 -13.29 -6.61
N GLU A 43 1.75 -12.88 -7.28
CA GLU A 43 2.52 -11.70 -6.89
C GLU A 43 1.65 -10.43 -6.91
N ARG A 44 0.87 -10.23 -7.98
CA ARG A 44 -0.05 -9.09 -8.09
C ARG A 44 -1.13 -9.10 -7.01
N GLY A 45 -1.77 -10.26 -6.78
CA GLY A 45 -2.79 -10.41 -5.76
C GLY A 45 -2.25 -10.15 -4.36
N LEU A 46 -1.09 -10.73 -4.04
CA LEU A 46 -0.45 -10.53 -2.75
C LEU A 46 0.03 -9.09 -2.54
N ALA A 47 0.58 -8.46 -3.57
CA ALA A 47 1.00 -7.06 -3.50
C ALA A 47 -0.18 -6.12 -3.26
N ALA A 48 -1.31 -6.35 -3.92
CA ALA A 48 -2.52 -5.57 -3.73
C ALA A 48 -3.05 -5.70 -2.29
N GLU A 49 -3.18 -6.94 -1.79
CA GLU A 49 -3.66 -7.22 -0.43
C GLU A 49 -2.75 -6.59 0.63
N VAL A 50 -1.43 -6.73 0.47
CA VAL A 50 -0.45 -6.12 1.39
C VAL A 50 -0.51 -4.60 1.35
N SER A 51 -0.68 -4.01 0.17
CA SER A 51 -0.82 -2.56 0.05
C SER A 51 -2.09 -2.05 0.72
N GLU A 52 -3.20 -2.75 0.56
CA GLU A 52 -4.47 -2.40 1.20
C GLU A 52 -4.37 -2.50 2.72
N ALA A 53 -3.84 -3.61 3.24
CA ALA A 53 -3.63 -3.79 4.68
C ALA A 53 -2.71 -2.70 5.27
N LYS A 54 -1.66 -2.31 4.54
CA LYS A 54 -0.78 -1.20 4.94
C LYS A 54 -1.52 0.13 4.93
N ALA A 55 -2.33 0.41 3.92
CA ALA A 55 -3.11 1.63 3.83
C ALA A 55 -4.13 1.73 4.97
N GLN A 56 -4.83 0.64 5.27
CA GLN A 56 -5.77 0.57 6.39
C GLN A 56 -5.07 0.82 7.73
N ARG A 57 -3.91 0.19 7.95
CA ARG A 57 -3.12 0.42 9.17
C ARG A 57 -2.66 1.87 9.27
N TRP A 58 -2.13 2.42 8.18
CA TRP A 58 -1.69 3.81 8.14
C TRP A 58 -2.86 4.76 8.44
N GLN A 59 -4.03 4.52 7.86
CA GLN A 59 -5.22 5.33 8.13
C GLN A 59 -5.60 5.29 9.60
N GLN A 60 -5.60 4.12 10.24
CA GLN A 60 -5.89 3.99 11.67
C GLN A 60 -4.84 4.74 12.52
N GLU A 61 -3.56 4.62 12.20
CA GLU A 61 -2.47 5.28 12.92
C GLU A 61 -2.49 6.81 12.75
N ASN A 62 -2.95 7.30 11.59
CA ASN A 62 -2.92 8.72 11.24
C ASN A 62 -4.30 9.40 11.39
N GLN A 63 -5.33 8.66 11.82
CA GLN A 63 -6.70 9.17 11.93
C GLN A 63 -6.74 10.44 12.79
N ALA A 64 -6.13 10.42 13.98
CA ALA A 64 -6.10 11.59 14.86
C ALA A 64 -5.39 12.80 14.22
N ALA A 65 -4.28 12.58 13.50
CA ALA A 65 -3.57 13.65 12.82
C ALA A 65 -4.35 14.22 11.63
N ILE A 66 -5.09 13.36 10.93
CA ILE A 66 -6.00 13.76 9.84
C ILE A 66 -7.15 14.58 10.41
N ASP A 67 -7.76 14.14 11.52
CA ASP A 67 -8.86 14.86 12.17
C ASP A 67 -8.41 16.23 12.70
N ASP A 68 -7.26 16.31 13.36
CA ASP A 68 -6.67 17.58 13.82
C ASP A 68 -6.40 18.54 12.65
N TRP A 69 -5.87 18.02 11.53
CA TRP A 69 -5.63 18.80 10.33
C TRP A 69 -6.92 19.25 9.65
N ASN A 70 -7.93 18.38 9.58
CA ASN A 70 -9.23 18.72 9.04
C ASN A 70 -9.90 19.83 9.87
N ALA A 71 -9.89 19.72 11.20
CA ALA A 71 -10.41 20.75 12.10
C ALA A 71 -9.68 22.09 11.91
N TYR A 72 -8.35 22.06 11.78
CA TYR A 72 -7.56 23.25 11.49
C TYR A 72 -7.96 23.91 10.17
N VAL A 73 -8.14 23.12 9.10
CA VAL A 73 -8.56 23.60 7.78
C VAL A 73 -9.99 24.12 7.77
N GLU A 74 -10.90 23.53 8.54
CA GLU A 74 -12.27 24.05 8.71
C GLU A 74 -12.28 25.41 9.40
N GLU A 75 -11.45 25.59 10.42
CA GLU A 75 -11.38 26.83 11.19
C GLU A 75 -10.61 27.94 10.45
N HIS A 76 -9.50 27.60 9.78
CA HIS A 76 -8.57 28.58 9.20
C HIS A 76 -8.66 28.68 7.68
N GLY A 77 -9.46 27.82 7.05
CA GLY A 77 -9.49 27.65 5.61
C GLY A 77 -8.26 26.88 5.09
N VAL A 78 -8.27 26.59 3.79
CA VAL A 78 -7.13 25.89 3.15
C VAL A 78 -5.95 26.86 3.05
N PRO A 79 -4.80 26.55 3.68
CA PRO A 79 -3.62 27.39 3.57
C PRO A 79 -3.24 27.63 2.11
N LEU A 80 -2.88 28.87 1.77
CA LEU A 80 -2.44 29.27 0.43
C LEU A 80 -3.51 29.15 -0.67
N ALA A 81 -4.79 28.96 -0.32
CA ALA A 81 -5.89 28.96 -1.30
C ALA A 81 -5.93 30.25 -2.13
N GLU A 82 -5.51 31.38 -1.56
CA GLU A 82 -5.43 32.69 -2.21
C GLU A 82 -4.42 32.78 -3.38
N TYR A 83 -3.47 31.84 -3.47
CA TYR A 83 -2.47 31.79 -4.55
C TYR A 83 -2.77 30.72 -5.62
N ARG A 84 -3.91 30.03 -5.54
CA ARG A 84 -4.29 29.00 -6.51
C ARG A 84 -4.77 29.67 -7.81
N GLN A 85 -3.92 29.69 -8.83
CA GLN A 85 -4.29 30.09 -10.19
C GLN A 85 -4.93 28.90 -10.92
N PHE A 86 -6.18 29.04 -11.36
CA PHE A 86 -6.92 28.06 -12.17
C PHE A 86 -6.82 28.39 -13.66
#